data_AF-A0A7V3PWN7-F1
#
_entry.id   AF-A0A7V3PWN7-F1
#
_cell.length_a   1.000
_cell.length_b   1.000
_cell.length_c   1.000
_cell.angle_alpha   90.00
_cell.angle_beta   90.00
_cell.angle_gamma   90.00
#
_symmetry.space_group_name_H-M   'P 1'
#
loop_
_entity.id
_entity.type
_entity.pdbx_description
1 polymer ?
#
loop_
_entity_poly.entity_id
_entity_poly.type
_entity_poly.pdbx_seq_one_letter_code
_entity_poly.pdbx_strand_id
1 'polypeptide(L)'
;MNRHIHLIGIGGIGMSGIARLLLERGFKVSGSDQKSNTVIEQLQTLGAEVFIGHDAAHLKGVDEVIYSSAIREDNPELMAARKMGVVVLRRAEALAQLMQGRKVIAVTGSH
;
A
#
# COMPACT_ATOMS: atom_id res chain seq x y z
N MET A 1 -2.89 -18.78 -2.02
CA MET A 1 -2.98 -17.66 -1.05
C MET A 1 -3.42 -16.44 -1.84
N ASN A 2 -4.67 -15.99 -1.67
CA ASN A 2 -5.22 -14.83 -2.37
C ASN A 2 -5.44 -13.71 -1.34
N ARG A 3 -4.35 -13.14 -0.82
CA ARG A 3 -4.40 -12.10 0.22
C ARG A 3 -4.51 -10.73 -0.44
N HIS A 4 -5.47 -9.94 0.00
CA HIS A 4 -5.77 -8.61 -0.53
C HIS A 4 -5.13 -7.52 0.33
N ILE A 5 -4.22 -6.76 -0.28
CA ILE A 5 -3.44 -5.72 0.38
C ILE A 5 -3.86 -4.36 -0.16
N HIS A 6 -4.25 -3.45 0.73
CA HIS A 6 -4.65 -2.08 0.38
C HIS A 6 -3.59 -1.07 0.81
N LEU A 7 -3.15 -0.20 -0.11
CA LEU A 7 -2.16 0.83 0.16
C LEU A 7 -2.80 2.21 0.23
N ILE A 8 -2.72 2.88 1.38
CA ILE A 8 -3.19 4.26 1.56
C ILE A 8 -2.06 5.22 1.15
N GLY A 9 -2.31 6.06 0.14
CA GLY A 9 -1.30 6.90 -0.52
C GLY A 9 -0.46 6.11 -1.53
N ILE A 10 -1.11 5.26 -2.33
CA ILE A 10 -0.46 4.31 -3.24
C ILE A 10 0.40 4.97 -4.33
N GLY A 11 0.06 6.20 -4.74
CA GLY A 11 0.78 6.97 -5.75
C GLY A 11 2.07 7.63 -5.26
N GLY A 12 2.36 7.58 -3.96
CA GLY A 12 3.57 8.16 -3.38
C GLY A 12 4.86 7.41 -3.75
N ILE A 13 5.98 8.14 -3.85
CA ILE A 13 7.31 7.65 -4.31
C ILE A 13 7.76 6.35 -3.61
N GLY A 14 7.52 6.24 -2.30
CA GLY A 14 7.90 5.05 -1.53
C GLY A 14 6.84 3.94 -1.48
N MET A 15 5.60 4.23 -1.86
CA MET A 15 4.47 3.30 -1.78
C MET A 15 4.24 2.59 -3.11
N SER A 16 4.41 3.29 -4.23
CA SER A 16 4.21 2.73 -5.58
C SER A 16 5.16 1.57 -5.88
N GLY A 17 6.42 1.66 -5.42
CA GLY A 17 7.38 0.56 -5.51
C GLY A 17 6.95 -0.68 -4.73
N ILE A 18 6.35 -0.50 -3.54
CA ILE A 18 5.80 -1.61 -2.74
C ILE A 18 4.58 -2.22 -3.44
N ALA A 19 3.64 -1.39 -3.92
CA ALA A 19 2.47 -1.85 -4.65
C ALA A 19 2.87 -2.69 -5.88
N ARG A 20 3.83 -2.20 -6.67
CA ARG A 20 4.34 -2.92 -7.84
C ARG A 20 4.95 -4.27 -7.47
N LEU A 21 5.78 -4.32 -6.43
CA LEU A 21 6.38 -5.58 -5.97
C LEU A 21 5.32 -6.58 -5.48
N LEU A 22 4.26 -6.11 -4.84
CA LEU A 22 3.14 -6.95 -4.41
C LEU A 22 2.36 -7.52 -5.60
N LEU A 23 2.07 -6.71 -6.62
CA LEU A 23 1.46 -7.16 -7.87
C LEU A 23 2.33 -8.21 -8.57
N GLU A 24 3.64 -7.96 -8.71
CA GLU A 24 4.59 -8.89 -9.32
C GLU A 24 4.68 -10.23 -8.57
N ARG A 25 4.42 -10.21 -7.25
CA ARG A 25 4.34 -11.42 -6.42
C ARG A 25 2.97 -12.11 -6.44
N GLY A 26 2.02 -11.61 -7.23
CA GLY A 26 0.70 -12.20 -7.44
C GLY A 26 -0.31 -11.92 -6.33
N PHE A 27 -0.06 -10.91 -5.48
CA PHE A 27 -1.06 -10.47 -4.50
C PHE A 27 -2.17 -9.67 -5.19
N LYS A 28 -3.38 -9.72 -4.62
CA LYS A 28 -4.42 -8.75 -4.98
C LYS A 28 -4.05 -7.42 -4.33
N VAL A 29 -3.90 -6.37 -5.13
CA VAL A 29 -3.52 -5.04 -4.64
C VAL A 29 -4.61 -4.04 -4.95
N SER A 30 -5.00 -3.29 -3.93
CA SER A 30 -5.77 -2.07 -4.09
C SER A 30 -5.07 -0.90 -3.40
N GLY A 31 -5.55 0.31 -3.61
CA GLY A 31 -5.07 1.47 -2.86
C GLY A 31 -5.89 2.72 -3.09
N SER A 32 -5.62 3.73 -2.29
CA SER A 32 -6.25 5.04 -2.38
C SER A 32 -5.19 6.14 -2.51
N ASP A 33 -5.54 7.23 -3.18
CA ASP A 33 -4.73 8.46 -3.16
C ASP A 33 -5.61 9.70 -3.32
N GLN A 34 -5.10 10.87 -2.95
CA GLN A 34 -5.87 12.12 -3.01
C GLN A 34 -6.11 12.57 -4.46
N LYS A 35 -5.15 12.29 -5.35
CA LYS A 35 -5.19 12.72 -6.75
C LYS A 35 -4.61 11.64 -7.65
N SER A 36 -5.16 11.53 -8.85
CA SER A 36 -4.58 10.69 -9.89
C SER A 36 -3.26 11.28 -10.41
N ASN A 37 -2.35 10.42 -10.84
CA ASN A 37 -1.10 10.77 -11.49
C ASN A 37 -0.62 9.61 -12.38
N THR A 38 0.44 9.83 -13.16
CA THR A 38 0.99 8.82 -14.08
C THR A 38 1.43 7.53 -13.37
N VAL A 39 1.86 7.60 -12.10
CA VAL A 39 2.24 6.40 -11.32
C VAL A 39 1.02 5.54 -11.02
N ILE A 40 -0.12 6.16 -10.68
CA ILE A 40 -1.39 5.47 -10.44
C ILE A 40 -1.89 4.80 -11.72
N GLU A 41 -1.84 5.49 -12.86
CA GLU A 41 -2.23 4.94 -14.16
C GLU A 41 -1.40 3.69 -14.52
N GLN A 42 -0.09 3.73 -14.24
CA GLN A 42 0.80 2.59 -14.44
C GLN A 42 0.43 1.41 -13.52
N LEU A 43 0.16 1.67 -12.23
CA LEU A 43 -0.24 0.62 -11.29
C LEU A 43 -1.59 -0.01 -11.69
N GLN A 44 -2.55 0.78 -12.16
CA GLN A 44 -3.81 0.28 -12.68
C GLN A 44 -3.60 -0.62 -13.91
N THR A 45 -2.70 -0.24 -14.82
CA THR A 45 -2.31 -1.06 -15.97
C THR A 45 -1.68 -2.39 -15.54
N LEU A 46 -0.98 -2.41 -14.40
CA LEU A 46 -0.42 -3.62 -13.80
C LEU A 46 -1.44 -4.44 -12.99
N GLY A 47 -2.69 -3.98 -12.89
CA GLY A 47 -3.80 -4.70 -12.25
C GLY A 47 -4.14 -4.25 -10.83
N ALA A 48 -3.60 -3.12 -10.34
CA ALA A 48 -4.06 -2.54 -9.07
C ALA A 48 -5.45 -1.91 -9.21
N GLU A 49 -6.30 -2.14 -8.22
CA GLU A 49 -7.55 -1.39 -8.06
C GLU A 49 -7.27 -0.09 -7.28
N VAL A 50 -7.30 1.07 -7.94
CA VAL A 50 -6.97 2.35 -7.30
C VAL A 50 -8.18 3.26 -7.21
N PHE A 51 -8.44 3.79 -6.01
CA PHE A 51 -9.49 4.75 -5.71
C PHE A 51 -8.91 6.15 -5.53
N ILE A 52 -9.64 7.17 -6.01
CA ILE A 52 -9.30 8.57 -5.77
C ILE A 52 -10.18 9.10 -4.64
N GLY A 53 -9.54 9.69 -3.62
CA GLY A 53 -10.16 10.01 -2.34
C GLY A 53 -10.01 8.88 -1.32
N HIS A 54 -10.29 9.19 -0.06
CA HIS A 54 -10.20 8.24 1.05
C HIS A 54 -11.59 7.92 1.59
N ASP A 55 -11.96 6.64 1.60
CA ASP A 55 -13.26 6.16 2.09
C ASP A 55 -13.10 4.78 2.74
N ALA A 56 -13.70 4.59 3.92
CA ALA A 56 -13.71 3.31 4.62
C ALA A 56 -14.29 2.16 3.76
N ALA A 57 -15.18 2.46 2.81
CA ALA A 57 -15.75 1.49 1.88
C ALA A 57 -14.71 0.80 0.98
N HIS A 58 -13.55 1.45 0.74
CA HIS A 58 -12.46 0.87 -0.06
C HIS A 58 -11.83 -0.37 0.60
N LEU A 59 -12.06 -0.58 1.90
CA LEU A 59 -11.48 -1.70 2.65
C LEU A 59 -12.29 -3.01 2.57
N LYS A 60 -13.32 -3.07 1.73
CA LYS A 60 -14.16 -4.26 1.61
C LYS A 60 -13.33 -5.47 1.14
N GLY A 61 -13.23 -6.48 2.01
CA GLY A 61 -12.48 -7.71 1.73
C GLY A 61 -10.97 -7.50 1.67
N VAL A 62 -10.44 -6.49 2.36
CA VAL A 62 -9.00 -6.26 2.54
C VAL A 62 -8.52 -7.05 3.76
N ASP A 63 -7.36 -7.72 3.62
CA ASP A 63 -6.73 -8.50 4.68
C ASP A 63 -5.58 -7.74 5.37
N GLU A 64 -4.99 -6.78 4.67
CA GLU A 64 -3.85 -5.99 5.16
C GLU A 64 -3.88 -4.57 4.59
N VAL A 65 -3.57 -3.59 5.43
CA VAL A 65 -3.44 -2.18 5.06
C VAL A 65 -2.01 -1.72 5.28
N ILE A 66 -1.42 -1.10 4.25
CA ILE A 66 -0.11 -0.45 4.32
C ILE A 66 -0.31 1.05 4.14
N TYR A 67 0.28 1.86 5.02
CA TYR A 67 0.19 3.33 4.92
C TYR A 67 1.56 3.99 5.01
N SER A 68 1.67 5.17 4.38
CA SER A 68 2.86 6.01 4.48
C SER A 68 2.82 6.91 5.72
N SER A 69 3.97 7.50 6.09
CA SER A 69 4.06 8.48 7.17
C SER A 69 3.30 9.79 6.89
N ALA A 70 2.89 10.04 5.64
CA ALA A 70 2.09 11.20 5.27
C ALA A 70 0.59 11.01 5.56
N ILE A 71 0.15 9.77 5.85
CA ILE A 71 -1.24 9.49 6.18
C ILE A 71 -1.48 9.84 7.65
N ARG A 72 -2.44 10.73 7.86
CA ARG A 72 -2.86 11.18 9.20
C ARG A 72 -3.67 10.10 9.91
N GLU A 73 -3.63 10.13 11.23
CA GLU A 73 -4.36 9.19 12.11
C GLU A 73 -5.89 9.33 11.98
N ASP A 74 -6.38 10.48 11.51
CA ASP A 74 -7.80 10.76 11.23
C ASP A 74 -8.25 10.31 9.83
N ASN A 75 -7.38 9.65 9.05
CA ASN A 75 -7.75 9.12 7.75
C ASN A 75 -8.85 8.04 7.93
N PRO A 76 -9.96 8.12 7.17
CA PRO A 76 -11.12 7.24 7.35
C PRO A 76 -10.80 5.76 7.09
N GLU A 77 -9.94 5.45 6.13
CA GLU A 77 -9.49 4.08 5.86
C GLU A 77 -8.61 3.57 6.99
N LEU A 78 -7.63 4.35 7.45
CA LEU A 78 -6.75 3.92 8.56
C LEU A 78 -7.55 3.64 9.84
N MET A 79 -8.51 4.51 10.17
CA MET A 79 -9.41 4.31 11.30
C MET A 79 -10.29 3.06 11.14
N ALA A 80 -10.86 2.84 9.94
CA ALA A 80 -11.69 1.69 9.65
C ALA A 80 -10.90 0.38 9.73
N ALA A 81 -9.69 0.36 9.16
CA ALA A 81 -8.79 -0.79 9.20
C ALA A 81 -8.52 -1.26 10.64
N ARG A 82 -8.19 -0.30 11.53
CA ARG A 82 -7.98 -0.59 12.95
C ARG A 82 -9.24 -1.13 13.63
N LYS A 83 -10.41 -0.59 13.32
CA LYS A 83 -11.70 -1.07 13.87
C LYS A 83 -12.06 -2.47 13.39
N MET A 84 -11.74 -2.80 12.14
CA MET A 84 -11.97 -4.11 11.54
C MET A 84 -10.98 -5.18 12.03
N GLY A 85 -9.87 -4.77 12.67
CA GLY A 85 -8.84 -5.68 13.15
C GLY A 85 -7.99 -6.29 12.04
N VAL A 86 -7.99 -5.70 10.84
CA VAL A 86 -7.07 -6.13 9.77
C VAL A 86 -5.63 -5.77 10.12
N VAL A 87 -4.67 -6.46 9.52
CA VAL A 87 -3.25 -6.15 9.76
C VAL A 87 -2.97 -4.75 9.22
N VAL A 88 -2.40 -3.87 10.05
CA VAL A 88 -2.05 -2.50 9.65
C VAL A 88 -0.55 -2.30 9.82
N LEU A 89 0.15 -2.02 8.72
CA LEU A 89 1.60 -1.83 8.69
C LEU A 89 1.98 -0.44 8.19
N ARG A 90 3.00 0.17 8.78
CA ARG A 90 3.69 1.30 8.16
C ARG A 90 4.51 0.80 6.99
N ARG A 91 4.75 1.68 6.03
CA ARG A 91 5.63 1.45 4.86
C ARG A 91 6.94 0.73 5.20
N ALA A 92 7.63 1.17 6.26
CA ALA A 92 8.92 0.57 6.66
C ALA A 92 8.76 -0.88 7.18
N GLU A 93 7.68 -1.17 7.91
CA GLU A 93 7.39 -2.51 8.42
C GLU A 93 7.01 -3.45 7.28
N ALA A 94 6.18 -2.99 6.34
CA ALA A 94 5.85 -3.74 5.14
C ALA A 94 7.09 -4.04 4.29
N LEU A 95 7.98 -3.05 4.11
CA LEU A 95 9.24 -3.25 3.40
C LEU A 95 10.12 -4.28 4.10
N ALA A 96 10.25 -4.21 5.43
CA ALA A 96 11.00 -5.18 6.21
C ALA A 96 10.43 -6.60 6.04
N GLN A 97 9.11 -6.78 6.07
CA GLN A 97 8.47 -8.07 5.80
C GLN A 97 8.76 -8.57 4.38
N LEU A 98 8.68 -7.70 3.37
CA LEU A 98 8.95 -8.07 1.98
C LEU A 98 10.42 -8.47 1.71
N MET A 99 11.32 -8.02 2.57
CA MET A 99 12.76 -8.30 2.58
C MET A 99 13.14 -9.60 3.32
N GLN A 100 12.29 -10.12 4.20
CA GLN A 100 12.59 -11.33 4.98
C GLN A 100 12.91 -12.52 4.07
N GLY A 101 13.98 -13.25 4.42
CA GLY A 101 14.44 -14.43 3.67
C GLY A 101 15.01 -14.14 2.28
N ARG A 102 15.25 -12.87 1.93
CA ARG A 102 15.84 -12.45 0.66
C ARG A 102 17.28 -11.96 0.88
N LYS A 103 18.13 -12.10 -0.15
CA LYS A 103 19.38 -11.33 -0.22
C LYS A 103 19.01 -9.87 -0.50
N VAL A 104 19.28 -8.99 0.45
CA VAL A 104 18.96 -7.56 0.37
C VAL A 104 20.25 -6.76 0.40
N ILE A 105 20.36 -5.81 -0.54
CA ILE A 105 21.40 -4.79 -0.51
C ILE A 105 20.70 -3.47 -0.21
N ALA A 106 20.92 -2.94 0.99
CA ALA A 106 20.42 -1.63 1.38
C ALA A 106 21.47 -0.57 1.02
N VAL A 107 21.11 0.35 0.14
CA VAL A 107 21.95 1.51 -0.20
C VAL A 107 21.44 2.70 0.59
N THR A 108 22.33 3.30 1.38
CA THR A 108 22.06 4.46 2.23
C THR A 108 23.16 5.50 2.07
N GLY A 109 22.86 6.75 2.40
CA GLY A 109 23.75 7.89 2.24
C GLY A 109 22.93 9.16 2.05
N SER A 110 23.44 10.29 2.52
CA SER A 110 22.77 11.58 2.30
C SER A 110 22.95 12.07 0.87
N HIS A 111 24.13 11.82 0.25
CA HIS A 111 24.50 12.14 -1.12
C HIS A 111 25.53 11.15 -1.66
#